data_AF-A0A350T445-F1
#
_entry.id   AF-A0A350T445-F1
#
_cell.length_a   1.000
_cell.length_b   1.000
_cell.length_c   1.000
_cell.angle_alpha   90.00
_cell.angle_beta   90.00
_cell.angle_gamma   90.00
#
_symmetry.space_group_name_H-M   'P 1'
#
loop_
_entity.id
_entity.type
_entity.pdbx_description
1 polymer ?
#
loop_
_entity_poly.entity_id
_entity_poly.type
_entity_poly.pdbx_seq_one_letter_code
_entity_poly.pdbx_strand_id
1 'polypeptide(L)'
;NFTDYDAPKPFRRKAQGTFVTSILETNEQPADIFRAFYPVLIHALSNLGIIMVVRGDEVDAHFMTMEQGHYVVSWDPSRSEADFFAAIYNRLAPLATSQLVINNDYIPDLPEELWDGDEITRQVTWAGEQLGKLNLLPAPWPIQDLLSERDLRHVMRLFGIGGLSYGNLSARRDALTFWMSASGVDKSKLYEVGRDILLVTDYVPERNAMVLSVSPKVKPRRVSVDAIEHFMVYREHPDVGAIVHIHAWMEDIFSTEINYPCGTRELAVAVSDLIRAAPDPSRAVVGLKNHGLTITGRSLPEIFERIDGKILAQVPMS
;
A
#
# COMPACT_ATOMS: atom_id res chain seq x y z
N ASN A 1 16.49 -14.70 3.79
CA ASN A 1 17.73 -14.03 3.36
C ASN A 1 18.52 -13.69 4.61
N PHE A 2 19.50 -14.51 4.99
CA PHE A 2 20.32 -14.18 6.17
C PHE A 2 21.30 -13.07 5.77
N THR A 3 21.31 -11.99 6.55
CA THR A 3 22.03 -10.76 6.24
C THR A 3 22.65 -10.16 7.50
N ASP A 4 23.62 -9.27 7.30
CA ASP A 4 24.34 -8.58 8.37
C ASP A 4 24.21 -7.07 8.19
N TYR A 5 24.45 -6.30 9.27
CA TYR A 5 24.41 -4.84 9.24
C TYR A 5 25.42 -4.22 8.29
N ASP A 6 26.69 -4.62 8.40
CA ASP A 6 27.81 -3.99 7.71
C ASP A 6 27.84 -4.33 6.21
N ALA A 7 27.26 -5.48 5.86
CA ALA A 7 27.23 -5.97 4.49
C ALA A 7 25.86 -6.57 4.15
N PRO A 8 24.81 -5.75 4.01
CA PRO A 8 23.48 -6.25 3.70
C PRO A 8 23.49 -6.96 2.34
N LYS A 9 23.06 -8.22 2.31
CA LYS A 9 23.08 -9.04 1.08
C LYS A 9 21.80 -8.80 0.27
N PRO A 10 21.88 -8.19 -0.93
CA PRO A 10 20.71 -8.02 -1.78
C PRO A 10 20.18 -9.37 -2.26
N PHE A 11 18.88 -9.61 -2.07
CA PHE A 11 18.24 -10.77 -2.66
C PHE A 11 17.71 -10.46 -4.06
N ARG A 12 18.19 -11.20 -5.07
CA ARG A 12 17.71 -11.06 -6.45
C ARG A 12 16.45 -11.91 -6.67
N ARG A 13 15.28 -11.27 -6.71
CA ARG A 13 14.01 -11.92 -7.04
C ARG A 13 14.05 -12.52 -8.45
N LYS A 14 13.51 -13.73 -8.60
CA LYS A 14 13.33 -14.42 -9.89
C LYS A 14 11.91 -14.31 -10.45
N ALA A 15 10.95 -13.92 -9.60
CA ALA A 15 9.55 -13.70 -9.97
C ALA A 15 8.96 -12.54 -9.14
N GLN A 16 7.90 -11.91 -9.66
CA GLN A 16 7.23 -10.80 -8.99
C GLN A 16 6.58 -11.22 -7.66
N GLY A 17 6.05 -12.44 -7.58
CA GLY A 17 5.44 -13.00 -6.37
C GLY A 17 6.42 -13.52 -5.32
N THR A 18 7.73 -13.30 -5.47
CA THR A 18 8.70 -13.74 -4.45
C THR A 18 8.69 -12.80 -3.25
N PHE A 19 8.09 -13.23 -2.15
CA PHE A 19 8.21 -12.58 -0.85
C PHE A 19 9.58 -12.87 -0.22
N VAL A 20 10.29 -11.82 0.17
CA VAL A 20 11.65 -11.93 0.73
C VAL A 20 11.65 -11.44 2.17
N THR A 21 11.95 -12.35 3.09
CA THR A 21 12.26 -12.01 4.49
C THR A 21 13.76 -11.99 4.70
N SER A 22 14.29 -10.86 5.17
CA SER A 22 15.65 -10.78 5.67
C SER A 22 15.68 -11.02 7.17
N ILE A 23 16.64 -11.83 7.61
CA ILE A 23 16.83 -12.15 9.03
C ILE A 23 18.26 -11.78 9.40
N LEU A 24 18.41 -11.06 10.50
CA LEU A 24 19.71 -10.73 11.08
C LEU A 24 19.63 -10.86 12.60
N GLU A 25 20.79 -11.02 13.22
CA GLU A 25 20.94 -11.09 14.67
C GLU A 25 21.87 -9.99 15.17
N THR A 26 21.57 -9.42 16.34
CA THR A 26 22.39 -8.41 17.02
C THR A 26 22.36 -8.65 18.53
N ASN A 27 23.45 -8.36 19.20
CA ASN A 27 23.52 -8.36 20.66
C ASN A 27 23.35 -6.96 21.28
N GLU A 28 23.28 -5.92 20.45
CA GLU A 28 23.08 -4.54 20.87
C GLU A 28 21.67 -4.04 20.53
N GLN A 29 21.03 -3.37 21.48
CA GLN A 29 19.79 -2.63 21.25
C GLN A 29 20.15 -1.25 20.68
N PRO A 30 19.82 -0.95 19.42
CA PRO A 30 20.03 0.40 18.91
C PRO A 30 19.09 1.39 19.62
N ALA A 31 19.56 2.62 19.82
CA ALA A 31 18.75 3.71 20.37
C ALA A 31 17.51 3.99 19.52
N ASP A 32 17.62 3.76 18.20
CA ASP A 32 16.53 3.84 17.23
C ASP A 32 16.60 2.64 16.29
N ILE A 33 15.67 1.70 16.47
CA ILE A 33 15.55 0.48 15.67
C ILE A 33 15.32 0.80 14.18
N PHE A 34 14.52 1.82 13.85
CA PHE A 34 14.24 2.18 12.46
C PHE A 34 15.47 2.72 11.77
N ARG A 35 16.14 3.67 12.42
CA ARG A 35 17.33 4.29 11.85
C ARG A 35 18.47 3.29 11.64
N ALA A 36 18.60 2.32 12.55
CA ALA A 36 19.62 1.28 12.43
C ALA A 36 19.32 0.28 11.30
N PHE A 37 18.04 -0.10 11.12
CA PHE A 37 17.71 -1.29 10.34
C PHE A 37 16.98 -1.05 9.04
N TYR A 38 16.30 0.08 8.88
CA TYR A 38 15.60 0.39 7.64
C TYR A 38 16.56 0.41 6.42
N PRO A 39 17.80 0.93 6.51
CA PRO A 39 18.78 0.80 5.43
C PRO A 39 19.09 -0.66 5.06
N VAL A 40 19.22 -1.55 6.04
CA VAL A 40 19.48 -2.98 5.81
C VAL A 40 18.35 -3.60 4.98
N LEU A 41 17.09 -3.28 5.30
CA LEU A 41 15.92 -3.75 4.56
C LEU A 41 15.96 -3.33 3.08
N ILE A 42 16.32 -2.07 2.82
CA ILE A 42 16.46 -1.50 1.47
C ILE A 42 17.57 -2.20 0.71
N HIS A 43 18.77 -2.30 1.29
CA HIS A 43 19.92 -2.91 0.63
C HIS A 43 19.73 -4.40 0.40
N ALA A 44 19.07 -5.10 1.32
CA ALA A 44 18.69 -6.50 1.16
C ALA A 44 17.55 -6.71 0.15
N LEU A 45 16.90 -5.65 -0.32
CA LEU A 45 15.75 -5.66 -1.21
C LEU A 45 14.60 -6.51 -0.67
N SER A 46 14.37 -6.49 0.64
CA SER A 46 13.42 -7.39 1.30
C SER A 46 12.04 -6.78 1.48
N ASN A 47 11.01 -7.63 1.54
CA ASN A 47 9.64 -7.22 1.88
C ASN A 47 9.51 -7.02 3.39
N LEU A 48 10.16 -7.88 4.16
CA LEU A 48 10.13 -7.90 5.63
C LEU A 48 11.53 -8.13 6.16
N GLY A 49 11.90 -7.40 7.22
CA GLY A 49 13.06 -7.64 8.06
C GLY A 49 12.62 -8.24 9.37
N ILE A 50 13.32 -9.27 9.84
CA ILE A 50 13.21 -9.80 11.20
C ILE A 50 14.59 -9.64 11.83
N ILE A 51 14.64 -8.81 12.86
CA ILE A 51 15.84 -8.52 13.63
C ILE A 51 15.71 -9.25 14.95
N MET A 52 16.62 -10.18 15.20
CA MET A 52 16.75 -10.84 16.49
C MET A 52 17.69 -10.01 17.36
N VAL A 53 17.17 -9.35 18.38
CA VAL A 53 18.00 -8.67 19.40
C VAL A 53 18.16 -9.60 20.59
N VAL A 54 19.37 -10.09 20.82
CA VAL A 54 19.70 -11.10 21.84
C VAL A 54 20.56 -10.47 22.94
N ARG A 55 19.98 -10.25 24.13
CA ARG A 55 20.63 -9.63 25.29
C ARG A 55 20.65 -10.60 26.47
N GLY A 56 21.63 -11.49 26.50
CA GLY A 56 21.68 -12.55 27.52
C GLY A 56 20.49 -13.49 27.36
N ASP A 57 19.62 -13.54 28.37
CA ASP A 57 18.40 -14.37 28.35
C ASP A 57 17.19 -13.65 27.73
N GLU A 58 17.31 -12.37 27.37
CA GLU A 58 16.27 -11.62 26.65
C GLU A 58 16.45 -11.76 25.14
N VAL A 59 15.38 -12.12 24.43
CA VAL A 59 15.38 -12.19 22.96
C VAL A 59 14.15 -11.49 22.41
N ASP A 60 14.34 -10.48 21.58
CA ASP A 60 13.27 -9.76 20.91
C ASP A 60 13.37 -9.95 19.39
N ALA A 61 12.30 -10.44 18.77
CA ALA A 61 12.16 -10.48 17.31
C ALA A 61 11.41 -9.24 16.84
N HIS A 62 12.13 -8.25 16.32
CA HIS A 62 11.57 -7.04 15.73
C HIS A 62 11.27 -7.25 14.25
N PHE A 63 10.02 -7.07 13.87
CA PHE A 63 9.57 -7.12 12.49
C PHE A 63 9.58 -5.71 11.90
N MET A 64 10.00 -5.56 10.65
CA MET A 64 10.04 -4.26 9.95
C MET A 64 9.70 -4.41 8.47
N THR A 65 8.69 -3.68 7.98
CA THR A 65 8.37 -3.64 6.53
C THR A 65 8.89 -2.38 5.85
N MET A 66 8.81 -2.32 4.52
CA MET A 66 9.27 -1.17 3.73
C MET A 66 8.40 0.07 3.96
N GLU A 67 7.14 -0.15 4.29
CA GLU A 67 6.15 0.84 4.73
C GLU A 67 6.41 1.28 6.19
N GLN A 68 7.48 0.75 6.81
CA GLN A 68 7.90 0.89 8.20
C GLN A 68 6.96 0.26 9.22
N GLY A 69 6.08 -0.68 8.85
CA GLY A 69 5.34 -1.44 9.85
C GLY A 69 6.28 -2.16 10.82
N HIS A 70 6.10 -1.94 12.13
CA HIS A 70 6.95 -2.50 13.18
C HIS A 70 6.13 -3.09 14.30
N TYR A 71 6.57 -4.24 14.77
CA TYR A 71 6.03 -4.92 15.93
C TYR A 71 7.07 -5.89 16.47
N VAL A 72 6.89 -6.28 17.73
CA VAL A 72 7.87 -7.09 18.46
C VAL A 72 7.21 -8.37 18.94
N VAL A 73 7.92 -9.48 18.79
CA VAL A 73 7.63 -10.74 19.48
C VAL A 73 8.78 -10.97 20.45
N SER A 74 8.50 -10.88 21.76
CA SER A 74 9.50 -11.08 22.81
C SER A 74 9.51 -12.52 23.30
N TRP A 75 10.69 -13.02 23.62
CA TRP A 75 10.90 -14.31 24.26
C TRP A 75 10.37 -14.29 25.69
N ASP A 76 9.61 -15.33 26.03
CA ASP A 76 9.09 -15.56 27.36
C ASP A 76 9.73 -16.84 27.92
N PRO A 77 10.70 -16.72 28.85
CA PRO A 77 11.39 -17.88 29.43
C PRO A 77 10.45 -18.88 30.13
N SER A 78 9.21 -18.49 30.45
CA SER A 78 8.20 -19.40 31.03
C SER A 78 7.51 -20.28 29.98
N ARG A 79 7.70 -20.00 28.69
CA ARG A 79 7.13 -20.75 27.57
C ARG A 79 8.18 -21.58 26.86
N SER A 80 7.73 -22.46 25.97
CA SER A 80 8.66 -23.27 25.17
C SER A 80 9.24 -22.45 24.02
N GLU A 81 10.44 -22.83 23.56
CA GLU A 81 11.05 -22.29 22.34
C GLU A 81 10.13 -22.42 21.13
N ALA A 82 9.37 -23.52 21.07
CA ALA A 82 8.39 -23.74 20.01
C ALA A 82 7.27 -22.69 20.01
N ASP A 83 6.81 -22.23 21.18
CA ASP A 83 5.77 -21.20 21.26
C ASP A 83 6.25 -19.85 20.70
N PHE A 84 7.53 -19.52 20.94
CA PHE A 84 8.13 -18.30 20.42
C PHE A 84 8.27 -18.32 18.90
N PHE A 85 8.80 -19.40 18.34
CA PHE A 85 8.88 -19.53 16.88
C PHE A 85 7.50 -19.66 16.23
N ALA A 86 6.52 -20.25 16.91
CA ALA A 86 5.13 -20.24 16.45
C ALA A 86 4.57 -18.81 16.40
N ALA A 87 4.85 -17.97 17.41
CA ALA A 87 4.46 -16.57 17.40
C ALA A 87 5.11 -15.79 16.24
N ILE A 88 6.41 -16.01 15.97
CA ILE A 88 7.10 -15.43 14.81
C ILE A 88 6.46 -15.89 13.51
N TYR A 89 6.22 -17.20 13.36
CA TYR A 89 5.58 -17.78 12.17
C TYR A 89 4.18 -17.19 11.93
N ASN A 90 3.36 -17.05 12.97
CA ASN A 90 2.01 -16.50 12.89
C ASN A 90 1.99 -15.04 12.41
N ARG A 91 3.08 -14.28 12.62
CA ARG A 91 3.24 -12.93 12.07
C ARG A 91 3.74 -12.94 10.64
N LEU A 92 4.67 -13.83 10.31
CA LEU A 92 5.28 -13.93 8.99
C LEU A 92 4.34 -14.55 7.95
N ALA A 93 3.66 -15.63 8.30
CA ALA A 93 2.92 -16.46 7.35
C ALA A 93 1.85 -15.67 6.59
N PRO A 94 0.97 -14.87 7.24
CA PRO A 94 -0.05 -14.11 6.51
C PRO A 94 0.53 -13.16 5.45
N LEU A 95 1.68 -12.54 5.74
CA LEU A 95 2.36 -11.64 4.80
C LEU A 95 2.99 -12.43 3.66
N ALA A 96 3.70 -13.52 3.99
CA ALA A 96 4.45 -14.31 3.02
C ALA A 96 3.55 -15.15 2.09
N THR A 97 2.34 -15.48 2.53
CA THR A 97 1.35 -16.25 1.74
C THR A 97 0.28 -15.39 1.10
N SER A 98 0.37 -14.06 1.23
CA SER A 98 -0.60 -13.15 0.60
C SER A 98 -0.52 -13.19 -0.93
N GLN A 99 -1.68 -13.09 -1.57
CA GLN A 99 -1.81 -13.15 -3.02
C GLN A 99 -1.73 -11.74 -3.62
N LEU A 100 -0.58 -11.38 -4.18
CA LEU A 100 -0.38 -10.12 -4.89
C LEU A 100 -1.15 -10.11 -6.23
N VAL A 101 -2.04 -9.14 -6.42
CA VAL A 101 -2.82 -8.90 -7.64
C VAL A 101 -2.25 -7.71 -8.40
N ILE A 102 -1.27 -7.95 -9.27
CA ILE A 102 -0.55 -6.89 -9.99
C ILE A 102 -0.63 -7.00 -11.51
N ASN A 103 -1.16 -8.11 -12.03
CA ASN A 103 -1.29 -8.31 -13.46
C ASN A 103 -2.47 -7.50 -14.02
N ASN A 104 -2.33 -7.04 -15.26
CA ASN A 104 -3.38 -6.34 -15.98
C ASN A 104 -3.61 -6.98 -17.35
N ASP A 105 -4.86 -7.27 -17.65
CA ASP A 105 -5.33 -7.61 -18.99
C ASP A 105 -5.84 -6.34 -19.67
N TYR A 106 -5.24 -5.99 -20.80
CA TYR A 106 -5.58 -4.78 -21.55
C TYR A 106 -6.47 -5.15 -22.73
N ILE A 107 -7.74 -4.75 -22.68
CA ILE A 107 -8.72 -5.00 -23.73
C ILE A 107 -8.86 -3.70 -24.55
N PRO A 108 -8.53 -3.70 -25.85
CA PRO A 108 -8.55 -2.50 -26.68
C PRO A 108 -9.98 -2.15 -27.14
N ASP A 109 -10.91 -2.00 -26.19
CA ASP A 109 -12.34 -1.82 -26.42
C ASP A 109 -12.91 -0.56 -25.77
N LEU A 110 -12.06 0.40 -25.36
CA LEU A 110 -12.54 1.65 -24.77
C LEU A 110 -13.36 2.43 -25.81
N PRO A 111 -14.63 2.78 -25.53
CA PRO A 111 -15.46 3.56 -26.44
C PRO A 111 -14.80 4.89 -26.82
N GLU A 112 -14.95 5.31 -28.09
CA GLU A 112 -14.27 6.50 -28.62
C GLU A 112 -14.65 7.78 -27.87
N GLU A 113 -15.90 7.87 -27.40
CA GLU A 113 -16.39 9.01 -26.61
C GLU A 113 -15.71 9.15 -25.24
N LEU A 114 -15.00 8.11 -24.78
CA LEU A 114 -14.26 8.13 -23.52
C LEU A 114 -12.75 8.32 -23.72
N TRP A 115 -12.25 8.39 -24.96
CA TRP A 115 -10.82 8.50 -25.22
C TRP A 115 -10.20 9.78 -24.66
N ASP A 116 -10.96 10.87 -24.64
CA ASP A 116 -10.56 12.15 -24.05
C ASP A 116 -11.07 12.32 -22.60
N GLY A 117 -11.67 11.26 -22.03
CA GLY A 117 -12.26 11.25 -20.69
C GLY A 117 -13.68 11.80 -20.61
N ASP A 118 -14.22 11.78 -19.40
CA ASP A 118 -15.58 12.21 -19.06
C ASP A 118 -15.56 13.16 -17.83
N GLU A 119 -16.73 13.45 -17.28
CA GLU A 119 -16.82 14.27 -16.06
C GLU A 119 -16.14 13.61 -14.86
N ILE A 120 -16.11 12.29 -14.82
CA ILE A 120 -15.58 11.52 -13.70
C ILE A 120 -14.05 11.51 -13.77
N THR A 121 -13.46 11.38 -14.96
CA THR A 121 -12.01 11.55 -15.13
C THR A 121 -11.57 12.96 -14.75
N ARG A 122 -12.37 14.00 -15.02
CA ARG A 122 -12.09 15.37 -14.54
C ARG A 122 -12.11 15.46 -13.01
N GLN A 123 -13.06 14.80 -12.34
CA GLN A 123 -13.06 14.72 -10.88
C GLN A 123 -11.83 13.99 -10.34
N VAL A 124 -11.39 12.91 -11.00
CA VAL A 124 -10.14 12.20 -10.66
C VAL A 124 -8.94 13.14 -10.80
N THR A 125 -8.82 13.91 -11.88
CA THR A 125 -7.76 14.91 -12.04
C THR A 125 -7.79 15.94 -10.90
N TRP A 126 -8.95 16.54 -10.62
CA TRP A 126 -9.11 17.52 -9.54
C TRP A 126 -8.74 16.97 -8.17
N ALA A 127 -9.15 15.73 -7.87
CA ALA A 127 -8.84 15.05 -6.63
C ALA A 127 -7.33 14.75 -6.51
N GLY A 128 -6.70 14.38 -7.62
CA GLY A 128 -5.26 14.23 -7.72
C GLY A 128 -4.50 15.52 -7.37
N GLU A 129 -4.98 16.67 -7.85
CA GLU A 129 -4.46 17.98 -7.46
C GLU A 129 -4.65 18.26 -5.96
N GLN A 130 -5.79 17.87 -5.38
CA GLN A 130 -6.02 18.03 -3.93
C GLN A 130 -5.05 17.15 -3.13
N LEU A 131 -4.80 15.90 -3.54
CA LEU A 131 -3.78 15.05 -2.93
C LEU A 131 -2.40 15.70 -2.98
N GLY A 132 -2.04 16.30 -4.12
CA GLY A 132 -0.78 17.04 -4.26
C GLY A 132 -0.65 18.18 -3.24
N LYS A 133 -1.74 18.88 -2.92
CA LYS A 133 -1.73 19.97 -1.92
C LYS A 133 -1.54 19.48 -0.48
N LEU A 134 -1.95 18.25 -0.17
CA LEU A 134 -1.70 17.66 1.14
C LEU A 134 -0.21 17.42 1.40
N ASN A 135 0.62 17.39 0.34
CA ASN A 135 2.07 17.23 0.41
C ASN A 135 2.48 16.00 1.25
N LEU A 136 1.72 14.92 1.12
CA LEU A 136 1.97 13.67 1.83
C LEU A 136 3.18 12.97 1.22
N LEU A 137 4.07 12.50 2.09
CA LEU A 137 5.24 11.76 1.67
C LEU A 137 4.87 10.32 1.26
N PRO A 138 5.69 9.70 0.40
CA PRO A 138 5.62 8.29 0.05
C PRO A 138 5.52 7.32 1.20
N ALA A 139 6.24 7.63 2.26
CA ALA A 139 6.16 6.98 3.53
C ALA A 139 5.54 8.00 4.49
N PRO A 140 4.68 7.60 5.43
CA PRO A 140 4.04 8.52 6.38
C PRO A 140 5.01 9.16 7.41
N TRP A 141 6.30 9.27 7.08
CA TRP A 141 7.41 9.70 7.94
C TRP A 141 8.52 10.41 7.14
N PRO A 142 9.41 11.17 7.80
CA PRO A 142 10.54 11.83 7.16
C PRO A 142 11.63 10.80 6.84
N ILE A 143 11.44 10.01 5.79
CA ILE A 143 12.42 9.02 5.30
C ILE A 143 13.81 9.63 5.04
N GLN A 144 13.87 10.94 4.77
CA GLN A 144 15.09 11.72 4.66
C GLN A 144 15.92 11.82 5.97
N ASP A 145 15.29 11.65 7.13
CA ASP A 145 15.97 11.69 8.44
C ASP A 145 16.60 10.32 8.79
N LEU A 146 16.11 9.26 8.13
CA LEU A 146 16.54 7.87 8.34
C LEU A 146 17.58 7.41 7.31
N LEU A 147 17.58 8.02 6.11
CA LEU A 147 18.40 7.58 4.99
C LEU A 147 19.45 8.60 4.57
N SER A 148 20.61 8.10 4.13
CA SER A 148 21.55 8.93 3.39
C SER A 148 20.93 9.38 2.06
N GLU A 149 21.42 10.48 1.46
CA GLU A 149 20.97 10.91 0.11
C GLU A 149 21.12 9.82 -0.95
N ARG A 150 22.11 8.93 -0.78
CA ARG A 150 22.33 7.79 -1.68
C ARG A 150 21.20 6.78 -1.53
N ASP A 151 20.83 6.44 -0.30
CA ASP A 151 19.80 5.43 -0.03
C ASP A 151 18.41 5.97 -0.34
N LEU A 152 18.17 7.25 -0.09
CA LEU A 152 16.95 7.93 -0.52
C LEU A 152 16.79 7.86 -2.04
N ARG A 153 17.84 8.14 -2.81
CA ARG A 153 17.81 7.98 -4.29
C ARG A 153 17.59 6.53 -4.70
N HIS A 154 18.12 5.57 -3.95
CA HIS A 154 17.90 4.15 -4.20
C HIS A 154 16.44 3.77 -3.97
N VAL A 155 15.85 4.17 -2.84
CA VAL A 155 14.42 4.00 -2.53
C VAL A 155 13.55 4.63 -3.63
N MET A 156 13.83 5.88 -4.00
CA MET A 156 13.11 6.56 -5.08
C MET A 156 13.17 5.77 -6.38
N ARG A 157 14.32 5.18 -6.72
CA ARG A 157 14.47 4.34 -7.92
C ARG A 157 13.75 3.00 -7.80
N LEU A 158 13.78 2.34 -6.63
CA LEU A 158 13.12 1.05 -6.37
C LEU A 158 11.61 1.15 -6.50
N PHE A 159 11.03 2.24 -5.98
CA PHE A 159 9.59 2.47 -6.04
C PHE A 159 9.15 3.25 -7.29
N GLY A 160 10.07 3.60 -8.20
CA GLY A 160 9.74 4.35 -9.40
C GLY A 160 9.21 5.77 -9.12
N ILE A 161 9.64 6.37 -8.00
CA ILE A 161 9.22 7.70 -7.53
C ILE A 161 9.89 8.76 -8.40
N GLY A 162 9.13 9.27 -9.38
CA GLY A 162 9.51 10.43 -10.20
C GLY A 162 8.80 11.74 -9.81
N GLY A 163 7.86 11.70 -8.87
CA GLY A 163 7.04 12.83 -8.45
C GLY A 163 6.12 12.46 -7.27
N LEU A 164 5.99 13.38 -6.31
CA LEU A 164 5.53 13.17 -4.92
C LEU A 164 4.00 13.23 -4.78
N SER A 165 3.30 12.15 -5.09
CA SER A 165 2.00 11.89 -4.46
C SER A 165 1.78 10.40 -4.35
N TYR A 166 1.79 9.93 -3.11
CA TYR A 166 1.44 8.57 -2.74
C TYR A 166 0.01 8.51 -2.24
N GLY A 167 -0.57 7.32 -2.33
CA GLY A 167 -2.00 7.14 -2.38
C GLY A 167 -2.48 6.95 -3.81
N ASN A 168 -3.77 6.65 -3.92
CA ASN A 168 -4.42 6.45 -5.19
C ASN A 168 -5.90 6.84 -5.06
N LEU A 169 -6.56 7.02 -6.19
CA LEU A 169 -7.94 7.47 -6.22
C LEU A 169 -8.68 6.77 -7.34
N SER A 170 -9.96 6.52 -7.08
CA SER A 170 -10.89 6.04 -8.09
C SER A 170 -12.26 6.67 -7.90
N ALA A 171 -13.02 6.71 -8.99
CA ALA A 171 -14.42 7.12 -8.98
C ALA A 171 -15.24 6.19 -9.87
N ARG A 172 -16.38 5.75 -9.34
CA ARG A 172 -17.32 4.87 -10.02
C ARG A 172 -17.92 5.59 -11.23
N ARG A 173 -17.92 4.91 -12.37
CA ARG A 173 -18.59 5.37 -13.59
C ARG A 173 -20.01 4.82 -13.69
N ASP A 174 -20.16 3.52 -13.45
CA ASP A 174 -21.44 2.84 -13.50
C ASP A 174 -21.46 1.63 -12.53
N ALA A 175 -22.48 0.77 -12.63
CA ALA A 175 -22.62 -0.40 -11.78
C ALA A 175 -21.42 -1.37 -11.85
N LEU A 176 -20.70 -1.39 -12.98
CA LEU A 176 -19.64 -2.34 -13.25
C LEU A 176 -18.26 -1.74 -13.43
N THR A 177 -18.15 -0.46 -13.78
CA THR A 177 -16.87 0.16 -14.15
C THR A 177 -16.52 1.38 -13.31
N PHE A 178 -15.22 1.63 -13.17
CA PHE A 178 -14.71 2.81 -12.47
C PHE A 178 -13.39 3.29 -13.07
N TRP A 179 -13.17 4.60 -12.99
CA TRP A 179 -11.90 5.22 -13.35
C TRP A 179 -10.93 5.18 -12.18
N MET A 180 -9.67 4.85 -12.43
CA MET A 180 -8.64 4.79 -11.40
C MET A 180 -7.32 5.37 -11.86
N SER A 181 -6.62 6.04 -10.95
CA SER A 181 -5.27 6.53 -11.19
C SER A 181 -4.27 5.40 -11.50
N ALA A 182 -3.31 5.67 -12.38
CA ALA A 182 -2.26 4.74 -12.76
C ALA A 182 -1.17 4.57 -11.68
N SER A 183 -0.46 3.45 -11.74
CA SER A 183 0.72 3.19 -10.91
C SER A 183 1.94 3.96 -11.42
N GLY A 184 2.76 4.49 -10.50
CA GLY A 184 4.03 5.16 -10.82
C GLY A 184 3.89 6.45 -11.62
N VAL A 185 2.80 7.20 -11.42
CA VAL A 185 2.57 8.55 -11.96
C VAL A 185 2.39 9.56 -10.84
N ASP A 186 2.73 10.82 -11.13
CA ASP A 186 2.43 11.97 -10.27
C ASP A 186 0.90 12.20 -10.26
N LYS A 187 0.25 11.88 -9.13
CA LYS A 187 -1.20 12.01 -8.96
C LYS A 187 -1.66 13.47 -9.03
N SER A 188 -0.78 14.45 -8.85
CA SER A 188 -1.14 15.85 -9.06
C SER A 188 -1.28 16.24 -10.54
N LYS A 189 -0.91 15.34 -11.46
CA LYS A 189 -0.83 15.58 -12.92
C LYS A 189 -1.47 14.45 -13.72
N LEU A 190 -2.70 14.08 -13.38
CA LEU A 190 -3.46 13.05 -14.08
C LEU A 190 -4.20 13.65 -15.28
N TYR A 191 -3.64 13.57 -16.49
CA TYR A 191 -4.21 14.25 -17.67
C TYR A 191 -4.55 13.31 -18.82
N GLU A 192 -3.75 12.26 -19.06
CA GLU A 192 -3.90 11.41 -20.24
C GLU A 192 -4.74 10.15 -19.91
N VAL A 193 -5.96 10.06 -20.44
CA VAL A 193 -6.80 8.86 -20.29
C VAL A 193 -6.18 7.67 -21.03
N GLY A 194 -6.28 6.49 -20.43
CA GLY A 194 -5.60 5.28 -20.89
C GLY A 194 -4.14 5.20 -20.45
N ARG A 195 -3.53 6.28 -19.95
CA ARG A 195 -2.16 6.27 -19.42
C ARG A 195 -2.08 6.65 -17.94
N ASP A 196 -2.64 7.79 -17.56
CA ASP A 196 -2.63 8.32 -16.19
C ASP A 196 -3.91 7.93 -15.43
N ILE A 197 -5.02 7.80 -16.15
CA ILE A 197 -6.33 7.38 -15.63
C ILE A 197 -6.81 6.20 -16.49
N LEU A 198 -7.16 5.08 -15.85
CA LEU A 198 -7.48 3.81 -16.51
C LEU A 198 -8.89 3.37 -16.15
N LEU A 199 -9.64 2.83 -17.12
CA LEU A 199 -10.98 2.27 -16.87
C LEU A 199 -10.84 0.81 -16.43
N VAL A 200 -11.15 0.54 -15.16
CA VAL A 200 -11.22 -0.81 -14.62
C VAL A 200 -12.60 -1.37 -14.88
N THR A 201 -12.66 -2.55 -15.50
CA THR A 201 -13.92 -3.20 -15.88
C THR A 201 -14.16 -4.48 -15.11
N ASP A 202 -13.11 -5.25 -14.79
CA ASP A 202 -13.26 -6.52 -14.09
C ASP A 202 -12.01 -6.96 -13.32
N TYR A 203 -12.14 -8.07 -12.60
CA TYR A 203 -11.04 -8.87 -12.03
C TYR A 203 -11.28 -10.34 -12.36
N VAL A 204 -10.27 -11.02 -12.92
CA VAL A 204 -10.35 -12.45 -13.29
C VAL A 204 -9.52 -13.27 -12.31
N PRO A 205 -10.13 -13.97 -11.33
CA PRO A 205 -9.43 -14.71 -10.30
C PRO A 205 -8.50 -15.80 -10.85
N GLU A 206 -8.90 -16.49 -11.92
CA GLU A 206 -8.15 -17.59 -12.52
C GLU A 206 -6.81 -17.12 -13.10
N ARG A 207 -6.76 -15.87 -13.55
CA ARG A 207 -5.53 -15.23 -14.09
C ARG A 207 -4.85 -14.32 -13.08
N ASN A 208 -5.50 -14.08 -11.93
CA ASN A 208 -5.05 -13.12 -10.92
C ASN A 208 -4.72 -11.75 -11.53
N ALA A 209 -5.65 -11.24 -12.36
CA ALA A 209 -5.44 -10.05 -13.18
C ALA A 209 -6.65 -9.11 -13.18
N MET A 210 -6.38 -7.81 -13.04
CA MET A 210 -7.39 -6.77 -13.27
C MET A 210 -7.60 -6.58 -14.78
N VAL A 211 -8.84 -6.40 -15.21
CA VAL A 211 -9.21 -6.15 -16.60
C VAL A 211 -9.39 -4.65 -16.81
N LEU A 212 -8.70 -4.11 -17.81
CA LEU A 212 -8.71 -2.70 -18.16
C LEU A 212 -9.21 -2.55 -19.59
N SER A 213 -10.19 -1.68 -19.77
CA SER A 213 -10.59 -1.21 -21.10
C SER A 213 -9.70 -0.04 -21.50
N VAL A 214 -9.02 -0.16 -22.63
CA VAL A 214 -8.01 0.82 -23.07
C VAL A 214 -8.25 1.29 -24.51
N SER A 215 -7.83 2.53 -24.78
CA SER A 215 -7.81 3.04 -26.15
C SER A 215 -6.71 2.32 -26.95
N PRO A 216 -6.96 1.93 -28.22
CA PRO A 216 -5.91 1.39 -29.08
C PRO A 216 -4.86 2.44 -29.48
N LYS A 217 -5.09 3.73 -29.22
CA LYS A 217 -4.20 4.85 -29.60
C LYS A 217 -3.13 5.18 -28.56
N VAL A 218 -3.33 4.76 -27.32
CA VAL A 218 -2.46 5.12 -26.18
C VAL A 218 -1.80 3.86 -25.65
N LYS A 219 -0.50 3.90 -25.37
CA LYS A 219 0.19 2.79 -24.72
C LYS A 219 -0.14 2.83 -23.21
N PRO A 220 -0.86 1.83 -22.67
CA PRO A 220 -1.33 1.92 -21.31
C PRO A 220 -0.22 1.75 -20.28
N ARG A 221 -0.38 2.41 -19.13
CA ARG A 221 0.33 2.05 -17.90
C ARG A 221 -0.47 0.99 -17.14
N ARG A 222 0.14 0.44 -16.09
CA ARG A 222 -0.58 -0.36 -15.10
C ARG A 222 -1.49 0.53 -14.26
N VAL A 223 -2.64 0.00 -13.88
CA VAL A 223 -3.50 0.63 -12.86
C VAL A 223 -2.81 0.59 -11.50
N SER A 224 -3.29 1.38 -10.54
CA SER A 224 -2.80 1.34 -9.15
C SER A 224 -2.68 -0.10 -8.62
N VAL A 225 -1.70 -0.33 -7.76
CA VAL A 225 -1.49 -1.64 -7.12
C VAL A 225 -2.69 -2.06 -6.27
N ASP A 226 -3.41 -1.09 -5.68
CA ASP A 226 -4.60 -1.33 -4.85
C ASP A 226 -5.91 -1.45 -5.65
N ALA A 227 -5.83 -1.65 -6.97
CA ALA A 227 -7.02 -1.79 -7.82
C ALA A 227 -7.95 -2.93 -7.36
N ILE A 228 -7.39 -4.03 -6.82
CA ILE A 228 -8.19 -5.14 -6.27
C ILE A 228 -8.99 -4.72 -5.03
N GLU A 229 -8.42 -3.87 -4.16
CA GLU A 229 -9.12 -3.32 -2.99
C GLU A 229 -10.31 -2.47 -3.43
N HIS A 230 -10.08 -1.51 -4.33
CA HIS A 230 -11.13 -0.63 -4.83
C HIS A 230 -12.20 -1.43 -5.59
N PHE A 231 -11.80 -2.43 -6.36
CA PHE A 231 -12.71 -3.33 -7.05
C PHE A 231 -13.63 -4.05 -6.06
N MET A 232 -13.09 -4.69 -5.01
CA MET A 232 -13.88 -5.43 -4.04
C MET A 232 -14.89 -4.52 -3.33
N VAL A 233 -14.47 -3.32 -2.90
CA VAL A 233 -15.34 -2.32 -2.27
C VAL A 233 -16.48 -1.91 -3.22
N TYR A 234 -16.17 -1.59 -4.48
CA TYR A 234 -17.20 -1.20 -5.44
C TYR A 234 -18.14 -2.35 -5.81
N ARG A 235 -17.67 -3.60 -5.83
CA ARG A 235 -18.53 -4.76 -6.09
C ARG A 235 -19.49 -5.03 -4.95
N GLU A 236 -19.06 -4.78 -3.73
CA GLU A 236 -19.85 -5.04 -2.54
C GLU A 236 -20.83 -3.90 -2.20
N HIS A 237 -20.44 -2.65 -2.45
CA HIS A 237 -21.17 -1.46 -2.00
C HIS A 237 -21.57 -0.55 -3.16
N PRO A 238 -22.80 -0.70 -3.72
CA PRO A 238 -23.29 0.11 -4.84
C PRO A 238 -23.31 1.62 -4.56
N ASP A 239 -23.53 2.02 -3.30
CA ASP A 239 -23.63 3.42 -2.89
C ASP A 239 -22.26 4.12 -2.75
N VAL A 240 -21.15 3.37 -2.76
CA VAL A 240 -19.80 3.94 -2.81
C VAL A 240 -19.56 4.44 -4.23
N GLY A 241 -19.43 5.76 -4.39
CA GLY A 241 -19.18 6.42 -5.68
C GLY A 241 -17.72 6.82 -5.90
N ALA A 242 -16.92 6.90 -4.84
CA ALA A 242 -15.50 7.23 -4.91
C ALA A 242 -14.71 6.57 -3.78
N ILE A 243 -13.42 6.35 -4.01
CA ILE A 243 -12.50 5.84 -3.00
C ILE A 243 -11.18 6.63 -3.12
N VAL A 244 -10.67 7.07 -1.97
CA VAL A 244 -9.37 7.71 -1.82
C VAL A 244 -8.52 6.88 -0.87
N HIS A 245 -7.34 6.49 -1.32
CA HIS A 245 -6.30 5.91 -0.49
C HIS A 245 -5.19 6.94 -0.27
N ILE A 246 -4.76 7.15 0.98
CA ILE A 246 -3.68 8.09 1.33
C ILE A 246 -2.76 7.54 2.42
N HIS A 247 -1.49 7.93 2.37
CA HIS A 247 -0.48 7.55 3.36
C HIS A 247 -0.44 8.59 4.50
N ALA A 248 -1.52 8.62 5.27
CA ALA A 248 -1.74 9.53 6.38
C ALA A 248 -2.64 8.84 7.42
N TRP A 249 -3.05 9.56 8.47
CA TRP A 249 -3.92 9.01 9.50
C TRP A 249 -5.06 9.96 9.90
N MET A 250 -6.05 9.39 10.57
CA MET A 250 -7.17 10.12 11.18
C MET A 250 -7.48 9.50 12.55
N GLU A 251 -7.80 10.31 13.54
CA GLU A 251 -8.16 9.82 14.88
C GLU A 251 -9.51 9.09 14.87
N ASP A 252 -9.74 8.24 15.87
CA ASP A 252 -11.00 7.54 16.13
C ASP A 252 -11.51 6.65 14.97
N ILE A 253 -10.60 5.97 14.27
CA ILE A 253 -10.91 5.02 13.19
C ILE A 253 -10.58 3.57 13.57
N PHE A 254 -11.30 2.63 12.96
CA PHE A 254 -10.92 1.22 12.98
C PHE A 254 -9.84 0.95 11.94
N SER A 255 -8.94 0.00 12.23
CA SER A 255 -7.90 -0.41 11.30
C SER A 255 -7.82 -1.91 11.10
N THR A 256 -7.18 -2.35 10.02
CA THR A 256 -6.82 -3.75 9.83
C THR A 256 -5.94 -4.24 10.99
N GLU A 257 -6.02 -5.53 11.32
CA GLU A 257 -5.16 -6.12 12.36
C GLU A 257 -3.77 -6.47 11.82
N ILE A 258 -3.71 -6.88 10.55
CA ILE A 258 -2.50 -7.30 9.85
C ILE A 258 -2.14 -6.24 8.82
N ASN A 259 -0.85 -5.92 8.76
CA ASN A 259 -0.24 -5.02 7.78
C ASN A 259 0.09 -5.75 6.47
N TYR A 260 -0.94 -6.28 5.81
CA TYR A 260 -0.77 -6.95 4.52
C TYR A 260 -0.14 -6.02 3.48
N PRO A 261 0.72 -6.53 2.57
CA PRO A 261 1.27 -5.72 1.50
C PRO A 261 0.18 -5.12 0.60
N CYS A 262 0.41 -3.90 0.09
CA CYS A 262 -0.45 -3.26 -0.90
C CYS A 262 -0.74 -4.15 -2.12
N GLY A 263 -1.94 -4.03 -2.66
CA GLY A 263 -2.40 -4.83 -3.80
C GLY A 263 -2.51 -6.33 -3.57
N THR A 264 -2.52 -6.79 -2.32
CA THR A 264 -2.85 -8.18 -2.00
C THR A 264 -4.35 -8.36 -1.85
N ARG A 265 -4.85 -9.55 -2.20
CA ARG A 265 -6.26 -9.90 -2.01
C ARG A 265 -6.65 -9.89 -0.53
N GLU A 266 -5.75 -10.28 0.35
CA GLU A 266 -5.99 -10.32 1.80
C GLU A 266 -6.18 -8.92 2.39
N LEU A 267 -5.39 -7.93 1.95
CA LEU A 267 -5.61 -6.53 2.31
C LEU A 267 -6.99 -6.05 1.84
N ALA A 268 -7.32 -6.36 0.58
CA ALA A 268 -8.60 -5.98 -0.01
C ALA A 268 -9.80 -6.58 0.75
N VAL A 269 -9.71 -7.83 1.21
CA VAL A 269 -10.71 -8.49 2.07
C VAL A 269 -10.80 -7.78 3.42
N ALA A 270 -9.67 -7.58 4.11
CA ALA A 270 -9.64 -6.96 5.42
C ALA A 270 -10.22 -5.53 5.42
N VAL A 271 -9.93 -4.74 4.38
CA VAL A 271 -10.50 -3.40 4.20
C VAL A 271 -12.00 -3.48 3.90
N SER A 272 -12.42 -4.38 3.00
CA SER A 272 -13.85 -4.58 2.69
C SER A 272 -14.66 -5.02 3.92
N ASP A 273 -14.10 -5.87 4.78
CA ASP A 273 -14.74 -6.32 6.02
C ASP A 273 -14.99 -5.15 6.99
N LEU A 274 -14.03 -4.24 7.11
CA LEU A 274 -14.17 -3.03 7.95
C LEU A 274 -15.17 -2.03 7.35
N ILE A 275 -15.17 -1.86 6.02
CA ILE A 275 -16.16 -1.01 5.33
C ILE A 275 -17.56 -1.58 5.49
N ARG A 276 -17.74 -2.91 5.36
CA ARG A 276 -19.01 -3.60 5.59
C ARG A 276 -19.54 -3.41 7.01
N ALA A 277 -18.64 -3.44 8.00
CA ALA A 277 -18.98 -3.25 9.40
C ALA A 277 -19.24 -1.78 9.78
N ALA A 278 -18.85 -0.83 8.93
CA ALA A 278 -19.05 0.59 9.20
C ALA A 278 -20.54 0.97 9.19
N PRO A 279 -20.98 1.95 10.02
CA PRO A 279 -22.37 2.41 10.03
C PRO A 279 -22.89 2.91 8.68
N ASP A 280 -22.00 3.47 7.86
CA ASP A 280 -22.28 3.89 6.49
C ASP A 280 -21.09 3.48 5.59
N PRO A 281 -21.19 2.36 4.85
CA PRO A 281 -20.16 1.91 3.93
C PRO A 281 -19.82 2.94 2.84
N SER A 282 -20.77 3.82 2.48
CA SER A 282 -20.55 4.90 1.51
C SER A 282 -19.76 6.07 2.07
N ARG A 283 -19.49 6.09 3.38
CA ARG A 283 -18.79 7.17 4.09
C ARG A 283 -17.85 6.62 5.18
N ALA A 284 -17.24 5.46 4.93
CA ALA A 284 -16.29 4.84 5.84
C ALA A 284 -14.90 5.50 5.74
N VAL A 285 -14.18 5.49 6.86
CA VAL A 285 -12.74 5.77 6.93
C VAL A 285 -12.10 4.60 7.64
N VAL A 286 -11.26 3.85 6.93
CA VAL A 286 -10.62 2.64 7.44
C VAL A 286 -9.11 2.84 7.46
N GLY A 287 -8.49 2.55 8.59
CA GLY A 287 -7.04 2.51 8.73
C GLY A 287 -6.45 1.21 8.18
N LEU A 288 -5.36 1.33 7.45
CA LEU A 288 -4.49 0.21 7.08
C LEU A 288 -3.32 0.26 8.05
N LYS A 289 -3.21 -0.76 8.92
CA LYS A 289 -2.26 -0.75 10.04
C LYS A 289 -0.83 -0.46 9.55
N ASN A 290 -0.21 0.56 10.14
CA ASN A 290 1.12 1.06 9.83
C ASN A 290 1.33 1.46 8.35
N HIS A 291 0.26 1.84 7.64
CA HIS A 291 0.36 2.18 6.21
C HIS A 291 -0.39 3.48 5.87
N GLY A 292 -1.70 3.54 6.07
CA GLY A 292 -2.49 4.68 5.60
C GLY A 292 -3.98 4.54 5.83
N LEU A 293 -4.79 5.22 5.00
CA LEU A 293 -6.24 5.22 5.05
C LEU A 293 -6.83 4.77 3.73
N THR A 294 -7.95 4.05 3.78
CA THR A 294 -8.90 3.88 2.68
C THR A 294 -10.21 4.55 3.05
N ILE A 295 -10.66 5.47 2.20
CA ILE A 295 -11.75 6.39 2.46
C ILE A 295 -12.78 6.24 1.37
N THR A 296 -13.98 5.77 1.71
CA THR A 296 -15.10 5.67 0.77
C THR A 296 -15.95 6.92 0.82
N GLY A 297 -16.56 7.31 -0.30
CA GLY A 297 -17.45 8.46 -0.41
C GLY A 297 -18.44 8.29 -1.55
N ARG A 298 -19.41 9.20 -1.64
CA ARG A 298 -20.35 9.25 -2.78
C ARG A 298 -19.73 9.91 -4.01
N SER A 299 -18.73 10.74 -3.80
CA SER A 299 -17.95 11.40 -4.86
C SER A 299 -16.59 11.82 -4.31
N LEU A 300 -15.62 12.08 -5.19
CA LEU A 300 -14.33 12.58 -4.76
C LEU A 300 -14.46 13.93 -4.01
N PRO A 301 -15.24 14.93 -4.49
CA PRO A 301 -15.46 16.16 -3.72
C PRO A 301 -16.00 15.95 -2.31
N GLU A 302 -16.97 15.05 -2.11
CA GLU A 302 -17.51 14.75 -0.78
C GLU A 302 -16.46 14.18 0.16
N ILE A 303 -15.57 13.32 -0.34
CA ILE A 303 -14.48 12.76 0.47
C ILE A 303 -13.57 13.89 0.95
N PHE A 304 -13.09 14.73 0.05
CA PHE A 304 -12.16 15.82 0.39
C PHE A 304 -12.78 16.84 1.34
N GLU A 305 -14.06 17.18 1.17
CA GLU A 305 -14.79 18.04 2.11
C GLU A 305 -14.88 17.39 3.51
N ARG A 306 -15.16 16.08 3.58
CA ARG A 306 -15.36 15.38 4.86
C ARG A 306 -14.06 15.21 5.65
N ILE A 307 -12.92 15.04 4.99
CA ILE A 307 -11.62 14.81 5.62
C ILE A 307 -10.81 16.09 5.86
N ASP A 308 -11.28 17.23 5.36
CA ASP A 308 -10.60 18.52 5.53
C ASP A 308 -10.37 18.83 7.01
N GLY A 309 -9.15 19.27 7.31
CA GLY A 309 -8.69 19.56 8.69
C GLY A 309 -8.56 18.34 9.62
N LYS A 310 -8.81 17.10 9.17
CA LYS A 310 -8.75 15.88 10.01
C LYS A 310 -7.54 14.98 9.73
N ILE A 311 -6.82 15.25 8.64
CA ILE A 311 -5.69 14.42 8.22
C ILE A 311 -4.45 14.75 9.05
N LEU A 312 -3.97 13.74 9.77
CA LEU A 312 -2.65 13.73 10.39
C LEU A 312 -1.64 13.22 9.37
N ALA A 313 -0.62 14.01 9.05
CA ALA A 313 0.39 13.63 8.06
C ALA A 313 1.23 12.40 8.48
N GLN A 314 1.18 12.03 9.75
CA GLN A 314 1.93 10.90 10.31
C GLN A 314 0.99 9.79 10.76
N VAL A 315 1.40 8.54 10.50
CA VAL A 315 0.68 7.34 10.91
C VAL A 315 1.16 6.91 12.30
N PRO A 316 0.29 6.69 13.30
CA PRO A 316 0.69 6.16 14.60
C PRO A 316 1.31 4.78 14.46
N MET A 317 2.43 4.56 15.14
CA MET A 317 3.11 3.26 15.19
C MET A 317 2.75 2.52 16.47
N SER A 318 2.00 1.43 16.35
CA SER A 318 1.60 0.58 17.49
C SER A 318 1.29 -0.86 17.09
#